data_AF-A0A014N6N7-F1
#
_entry.id   AF-A0A014N6N7-F1
#
_cell.length_a   1.000
_cell.length_b   1.000
_cell.length_c   1.000
_cell.angle_alpha   90.00
_cell.angle_beta   90.00
_cell.angle_gamma   90.00
#
_symmetry.space_group_name_H-M   'P 1'
#
loop_
_entity.id
_entity.type
_entity.pdbx_description
1 polymer ?
#
loop_
_entity_poly.entity_id
_entity_poly.type
_entity_poly.pdbx_seq_one_letter_code
_entity_poly.pdbx_strand_id
1 'polypeptide(L)'
;MNGGSQHPDKRREGGHGPTLADEVEHLLPGAVHYGEEPPNGPGSSEEDYQLAVPLTAPPRGACCPRPPAPGEAAWGRYAPAVARWEQRIGRAAPPAVDARGRLATVFVEWMMGLRDGWVTAVPGVPRAAQLAALGNGVVPAQATDALQMLLTRASG
;
A
#
# COMPACT_ATOMS: atom_id res chain seq x y z
N MET A 1 17.23 22.34 -3.26
CA MET A 1 17.15 21.96 -4.68
C MET A 1 18.18 20.89 -4.94
N ASN A 2 17.76 19.62 -5.04
CA ASN A 2 18.53 18.46 -5.49
C ASN A 2 17.45 17.39 -5.74
N GLY A 3 16.88 17.33 -6.92
CA GLY A 3 17.41 16.60 -8.06
C GLY A 3 16.35 15.57 -8.42
N GLY A 4 15.30 16.03 -9.11
CA GLY A 4 14.17 15.19 -9.52
C GLY A 4 14.59 14.08 -10.48
N SER A 5 13.64 13.21 -10.82
CA SER A 5 13.83 12.16 -11.82
C SER A 5 14.50 12.70 -13.08
N GLN A 6 15.48 11.96 -13.59
CA GLN A 6 16.18 12.31 -14.81
C GLN A 6 15.97 11.21 -15.83
N HIS A 7 15.97 11.59 -17.12
CA HIS A 7 15.88 10.61 -18.19
C HIS A 7 16.99 9.55 -18.04
N PRO A 8 16.68 8.25 -18.12
CA PRO A 8 17.65 7.17 -17.85
C PRO A 8 18.92 7.27 -18.71
N ASP A 9 18.79 7.73 -19.96
CA ASP A 9 19.93 7.94 -20.85
C ASP A 9 20.87 9.07 -20.40
N LYS A 10 20.34 10.17 -19.84
CA LYS A 10 21.16 11.27 -19.32
C LYS A 10 21.97 10.86 -18.08
N ARG A 11 21.44 9.93 -17.28
CA ARG A 11 22.14 9.34 -16.12
C ARG A 11 23.27 8.41 -16.57
N ARG A 12 23.01 7.59 -17.60
CA ARG A 12 24.01 6.71 -18.22
C ARG A 12 25.18 7.51 -18.80
N GLU A 13 24.89 8.64 -19.46
CA GLU A 13 25.92 9.57 -19.96
C GLU A 13 26.78 10.18 -18.84
N GLY A 14 26.21 10.37 -17.64
CA GLY A 14 26.91 10.85 -16.44
C GLY A 14 27.64 9.77 -15.62
N GLY A 15 27.67 8.51 -16.08
CA GLY A 15 28.35 7.41 -15.38
C GLY A 15 27.61 6.85 -14.17
N HIS A 16 26.31 7.13 -14.01
CA HIS A 16 25.47 6.56 -12.96
C HIS A 16 24.33 5.73 -13.55
N GLY A 17 24.12 4.54 -13.01
CA GLY A 17 23.02 3.67 -13.42
C GLY A 17 21.65 4.32 -13.13
N PRO A 18 20.64 4.10 -13.99
CA PRO A 18 19.30 4.60 -13.74
C PRO A 18 18.75 3.95 -12.46
N THR A 19 18.00 4.74 -11.69
CA THR A 19 17.23 4.24 -10.55
C THR A 19 15.89 3.67 -11.03
N LEU A 20 15.25 2.84 -10.20
CA LEU A 20 13.89 2.35 -10.46
C LEU A 20 12.89 3.49 -10.74
N ALA A 21 13.05 4.65 -10.11
CA ALA A 21 12.24 5.83 -10.38
C ALA A 21 12.42 6.36 -11.82
N ASP A 22 13.66 6.35 -12.34
CA ASP A 22 13.97 6.85 -13.70
C ASP A 22 13.39 5.94 -14.79
N GLU A 23 13.31 4.62 -14.56
CA GLU A 23 12.75 3.67 -15.53
C GLU A 23 11.23 3.67 -15.54
N VAL A 24 10.60 3.76 -14.36
CA VAL A 24 9.13 3.76 -14.23
C VAL A 24 8.50 5.00 -14.87
N GLU A 25 9.12 6.17 -14.68
CA GLU A 25 8.61 7.43 -15.24
C GLU A 25 8.72 7.50 -16.76
N HIS A 26 9.70 6.80 -17.35
CA HIS A 26 9.92 6.81 -18.79
C HIS A 26 9.16 5.70 -19.53
N LEU A 27 9.00 4.51 -18.94
CA LEU A 27 8.41 3.35 -19.60
C LEU A 27 6.87 3.29 -19.52
N LEU A 28 6.24 4.06 -18.63
CA LEU A 28 4.80 4.05 -18.46
C LEU A 28 4.18 5.39 -18.90
N PRO A 29 3.47 5.45 -20.04
CA PRO A 29 2.69 6.63 -20.38
C PRO A 29 1.59 6.84 -19.33
N GLY A 30 1.70 7.89 -18.52
CA GLY A 30 0.68 8.29 -17.56
C GLY A 30 1.09 8.29 -16.08
N ALA A 31 2.38 8.21 -15.74
CA ALA A 31 2.83 8.45 -14.37
C ALA A 31 2.51 9.91 -13.97
N VAL A 32 1.41 10.09 -13.22
CA VAL A 32 1.03 11.36 -12.63
C VAL A 32 2.10 11.78 -11.61
N HIS A 33 2.73 12.95 -11.83
CA HIS A 33 3.62 13.58 -10.86
C HIS A 33 2.83 13.96 -9.59
N TYR A 34 2.99 13.21 -8.50
CA TYR A 34 2.70 13.72 -7.16
C TYR A 34 3.95 14.40 -6.63
N GLY A 35 4.18 15.66 -7.00
CA GLY A 35 5.44 16.29 -6.62
C GLY A 35 5.64 17.76 -6.96
N GLU A 36 4.60 18.59 -6.96
CA GLU A 36 4.78 20.04 -6.79
C GLU A 36 3.78 20.56 -5.76
N GLU A 37 4.27 21.21 -4.70
CA GLU A 37 3.43 22.01 -3.81
C GLU A 37 2.69 23.05 -4.66
N PRO A 38 1.36 23.22 -4.49
CA PRO A 38 0.63 24.20 -5.27
C PRO A 38 1.14 25.61 -4.94
N PRO A 39 1.35 26.48 -5.95
CA PRO A 39 1.72 27.86 -5.71
C PRO A 39 0.61 28.56 -4.92
N ASN A 40 1.00 29.29 -3.88
CA ASN A 40 0.08 30.08 -3.07
C ASN A 40 -0.68 31.12 -3.92
N GLY A 41 -2.00 30.95 -4.02
CA GLY A 41 -3.02 32.01 -4.16
C GLY A 41 -3.85 32.01 -5.47
N PRO A 42 -4.98 32.74 -5.54
CA PRO A 42 -6.04 32.95 -4.55
C PRO A 42 -7.39 32.33 -5.01
N GLY A 43 -8.20 31.87 -4.05
CA GLY A 43 -9.65 31.68 -4.15
C GLY A 43 -10.24 31.05 -5.43
N SER A 44 -10.54 29.76 -5.38
CA SER A 44 -11.55 29.15 -6.25
C SER A 44 -12.33 28.07 -5.48
N SER A 45 -13.62 28.03 -5.78
CA SER A 45 -14.75 27.56 -4.98
C SER A 45 -14.84 26.05 -4.73
N GLU A 46 -15.50 25.67 -3.63
CA GLU A 46 -15.70 24.32 -3.09
C GLU A 46 -16.46 23.31 -3.99
N GLU A 47 -16.73 23.60 -5.27
CA GLU A 47 -17.77 22.87 -6.03
C GLU A 47 -17.29 21.64 -6.84
N ASP A 48 -15.98 21.39 -7.03
CA ASP A 48 -15.50 20.32 -7.92
C ASP A 48 -15.12 18.98 -7.25
N TYR A 49 -15.31 18.82 -5.94
CA TYR A 49 -15.04 17.55 -5.23
C TYR A 49 -16.24 16.58 -5.18
N GLN A 50 -17.15 16.65 -6.14
CA GLN A 50 -18.30 15.75 -6.20
C GLN A 50 -18.14 14.68 -7.30
N LEU A 51 -17.30 13.69 -7.02
CA LEU A 51 -17.52 12.33 -7.53
C LEU A 51 -17.30 11.30 -6.41
N ALA A 52 -17.99 11.51 -5.29
CA ALA A 52 -18.08 10.54 -4.20
C ALA A 52 -19.20 9.54 -4.48
N VAL A 53 -18.87 8.25 -4.59
CA VAL A 53 -19.83 7.16 -4.52
C VAL A 53 -20.55 7.25 -3.17
N PRO A 54 -21.90 7.26 -3.09
CA PRO A 54 -22.59 7.47 -1.84
C PRO A 54 -22.51 6.19 -1.00
N LEU A 55 -21.55 6.11 -0.09
CA LEU A 55 -21.71 5.32 1.13
C LEU A 55 -22.73 6.08 1.99
N THR A 56 -24.00 5.70 1.90
CA THR A 56 -25.06 6.27 2.73
C THR A 56 -24.67 6.11 4.21
N ALA A 57 -24.26 7.20 4.85
CA ALA A 57 -24.04 7.23 6.29
C ALA A 57 -25.40 7.09 7.00
N PRO A 58 -25.54 6.26 8.04
CA PRO A 58 -26.77 6.20 8.82
C PRO A 58 -27.02 7.54 9.54
N PRO A 59 -28.28 7.89 9.83
CA PRO A 59 -28.62 9.15 10.48
C PRO A 59 -27.94 9.27 11.84
N ARG A 60 -27.40 10.46 12.13
CA ARG A 60 -26.84 10.83 13.43
C ARG A 60 -27.96 10.93 14.46
N GLY A 61 -28.36 9.80 15.01
CA GLY A 61 -29.19 9.67 16.20
C GLY A 61 -28.40 8.93 17.28
N ALA A 62 -28.32 9.53 18.47
CA ALA A 62 -27.59 9.01 19.61
C ALA A 62 -28.09 7.60 20.02
N CYS A 63 -27.37 6.57 19.57
CA CYS A 63 -27.30 5.31 20.29
C CYS A 63 -26.02 5.36 21.13
N CYS A 64 -26.13 5.06 22.42
CA CYS A 64 -24.98 4.89 23.30
C CYS A 64 -23.87 4.12 22.56
N PRO A 65 -22.59 4.50 22.68
CA PRO A 65 -21.52 3.76 22.01
C PRO A 65 -21.62 2.29 22.45
N ARG A 66 -21.93 1.40 21.49
CA ARG A 66 -21.97 -0.04 21.74
C ARG A 66 -20.58 -0.42 22.24
N PRO A 67 -20.46 -1.18 23.34
CA PRO A 67 -19.15 -1.69 23.76
C PRO A 67 -18.54 -2.47 22.59
N PRO A 68 -17.23 -2.25 22.30
CA PRO A 68 -16.60 -2.87 21.15
C PRO A 68 -16.71 -4.39 21.26
N ALA A 69 -17.02 -5.06 20.15
CA ALA A 69 -16.98 -6.51 20.09
C ALA A 69 -15.52 -6.97 20.34
N PRO A 70 -15.30 -8.18 20.86
CA PRO A 70 -13.94 -8.72 20.99
C PRO A 70 -13.19 -8.62 19.64
N GLY A 71 -12.07 -7.88 19.61
CA GLY A 71 -11.30 -7.56 18.38
C GLY A 71 -11.48 -6.12 17.86
N GLU A 72 -12.61 -5.46 18.12
CA GLU A 72 -12.86 -4.06 17.77
C GLU A 72 -12.04 -3.10 18.66
N ALA A 73 -11.69 -3.51 19.88
CA ALA A 73 -10.84 -2.72 20.78
C ALA A 73 -9.38 -2.62 20.29
N ALA A 74 -8.88 -3.60 19.51
CA ALA A 74 -7.51 -3.62 19.00
C ALA A 74 -7.38 -2.96 17.62
N TRP A 75 -8.37 -3.16 16.74
CA TRP A 75 -8.31 -2.72 15.34
C TRP A 75 -9.22 -1.51 15.04
N GLY A 76 -10.07 -1.11 15.98
CA GLY A 76 -11.01 -0.01 15.81
C GLY A 76 -11.85 -0.16 14.54
N ARG A 77 -11.92 0.91 13.73
CA ARG A 77 -12.64 0.93 12.45
C ARG A 77 -12.16 -0.11 11.43
N TYR A 78 -10.95 -0.66 11.59
CA TYR A 78 -10.37 -1.63 10.67
C TYR A 78 -10.76 -3.08 10.99
N ALA A 79 -11.40 -3.34 12.13
CA ALA A 79 -11.77 -4.70 12.55
C ALA A 79 -12.52 -5.51 11.47
N PRO A 80 -13.49 -4.95 10.71
CA PRO A 80 -14.15 -5.70 9.64
C PRO A 80 -13.21 -6.08 8.48
N ALA A 81 -12.25 -5.21 8.16
CA ALA A 81 -11.27 -5.48 7.10
C ALA A 81 -10.26 -6.55 7.55
N VAL A 82 -9.79 -6.45 8.79
CA VAL A 82 -8.89 -7.44 9.41
C VAL A 82 -9.56 -8.81 9.45
N ALA A 83 -10.80 -8.91 9.94
CA ALA A 83 -11.53 -10.17 10.02
C ALA A 83 -11.72 -10.84 8.64
N ARG A 84 -12.06 -10.06 7.60
CA ARG A 84 -12.14 -10.59 6.23
C ARG A 84 -10.79 -11.12 5.74
N TRP A 85 -9.71 -10.40 6.04
CA TRP A 85 -8.38 -10.84 5.65
C TRP A 85 -7.97 -12.10 6.40
N GLU A 86 -8.15 -12.15 7.72
CA GLU A 86 -7.90 -13.35 8.54
C GLU A 86 -8.61 -14.59 7.99
N GLN A 87 -9.89 -14.46 7.61
CA GLN A 87 -10.64 -15.52 6.95
C GLN A 87 -10.05 -15.90 5.60
N ARG A 88 -9.63 -14.91 4.80
CA ARG A 88 -9.08 -15.14 3.46
C ARG A 88 -7.72 -15.84 3.47
N ILE A 89 -6.86 -15.53 4.43
CA ILE A 89 -5.50 -16.11 4.51
C ILE A 89 -5.37 -17.21 5.57
N GLY A 90 -6.43 -17.48 6.33
CA GLY A 90 -6.50 -18.58 7.30
C GLY A 90 -5.63 -18.40 8.53
N ARG A 91 -5.24 -17.17 8.86
CA ARG A 91 -4.39 -16.86 10.03
C ARG A 91 -4.77 -15.53 10.67
N ALA A 92 -4.76 -15.50 12.00
CA ALA A 92 -5.02 -14.30 12.78
C ALA A 92 -4.01 -13.19 12.48
N ALA A 93 -4.44 -11.94 12.62
CA ALA A 93 -3.58 -10.79 12.45
C ALA A 93 -2.56 -10.71 13.60
N PRO A 94 -1.25 -10.62 13.30
CA PRO A 94 -0.27 -10.29 14.32
C PRO A 94 -0.43 -8.81 14.75
N PRO A 95 0.18 -8.40 15.86
CA PRO A 95 0.16 -6.99 16.28
C PRO A 95 0.69 -6.06 15.19
N ALA A 96 -0.02 -4.96 14.93
CA ALA A 96 0.37 -3.99 13.89
C ALA A 96 1.73 -3.32 14.16
N VAL A 97 2.07 -3.16 15.44
CA VAL A 97 3.29 -2.51 15.90
C VAL A 97 4.10 -3.46 16.78
N ASP A 98 5.42 -3.30 16.72
CA ASP A 98 6.35 -4.01 17.60
C ASP A 98 6.37 -3.41 19.02
N ALA A 99 7.14 -4.04 19.91
CA ALA A 99 7.29 -3.57 21.29
C ALA A 99 7.87 -2.15 21.44
N ARG A 100 8.40 -1.56 20.36
CA ARG A 100 8.91 -0.19 20.32
C ARG A 100 7.93 0.77 19.63
N GLY A 101 6.69 0.35 19.36
CA GLY A 101 5.66 1.15 18.70
C GLY A 101 5.90 1.37 17.20
N ARG A 102 6.80 0.61 16.56
CA ARG A 102 7.10 0.73 15.13
C ARG A 102 6.34 -0.33 14.34
N LEU A 103 5.96 -0.03 13.09
CA LEU A 103 5.29 -1.00 12.20
C LEU A 103 6.00 -2.36 12.18
N ALA A 104 5.29 -3.41 12.59
CA ALA A 104 5.85 -4.76 12.70
C ALA A 104 6.04 -5.38 11.30
N THR A 105 7.24 -5.89 10.99
CA THR A 105 7.51 -6.54 9.69
C THR A 105 6.64 -7.76 9.48
N VAL A 106 6.38 -8.54 10.54
CA VAL A 106 5.46 -9.69 10.52
C VAL A 106 4.02 -9.29 10.18
N PHE A 107 3.59 -8.08 10.57
CA PHE A 107 2.28 -7.56 10.21
C PHE A 107 2.22 -7.15 8.73
N VAL A 108 3.27 -6.53 8.20
CA VAL A 108 3.35 -6.21 6.76
C VAL A 108 3.37 -7.50 5.93
N GLU A 109 4.15 -8.51 6.32
CA GLU A 109 4.11 -9.84 5.70
C GLU A 109 2.72 -10.51 5.79
N TRP A 110 1.99 -10.24 6.88
CA TRP A 110 0.60 -10.62 7.03
C TRP A 110 -0.34 -9.91 6.06
N MET A 111 -0.23 -8.59 5.94
CA MET A 111 -1.00 -7.78 4.98
C MET A 111 -0.76 -8.22 3.53
N MET A 112 0.46 -8.61 3.19
CA MET A 112 0.80 -9.11 1.86
C MET A 112 0.21 -10.50 1.56
N GLY A 113 -0.34 -11.21 2.55
CA GLY A 113 -0.91 -12.55 2.37
C GLY A 113 0.13 -13.63 2.11
N LEU A 114 1.39 -13.38 2.49
CA LEU A 114 2.49 -14.33 2.35
C LEU A 114 2.34 -15.50 3.35
N ARG A 115 3.17 -16.53 3.23
CA ARG A 115 3.27 -17.53 4.30
C ARG A 115 3.97 -16.90 5.51
N ASP A 116 3.64 -17.38 6.70
CA ASP A 116 4.31 -16.93 7.92
C ASP A 116 5.82 -17.18 7.83
N GLY A 117 6.62 -16.16 8.12
CA GLY A 117 8.09 -16.23 8.07
C GLY A 117 8.70 -16.16 6.66
N TRP A 118 7.92 -15.91 5.60
CA TRP A 118 8.43 -15.90 4.21
C TRP A 118 9.64 -14.96 4.00
N VAL A 119 9.55 -13.74 4.51
CA VAL A 119 10.62 -12.74 4.58
C VAL A 119 11.15 -12.65 6.01
N THR A 120 10.26 -12.68 7.00
CA THR A 120 10.61 -12.31 8.38
C THR A 120 11.39 -13.38 9.16
N ALA A 121 11.35 -14.64 8.72
CA ALA A 121 12.11 -15.73 9.34
C ALA A 121 13.45 -16.02 8.65
N VAL A 122 13.85 -15.23 7.64
CA VAL A 122 15.13 -15.43 6.94
C VAL A 122 16.29 -14.98 7.83
N PRO A 123 17.24 -15.88 8.18
CA PRO A 123 18.36 -15.53 9.05
C PRO A 123 19.25 -14.44 8.47
N GLY A 124 19.72 -13.51 9.33
CA GLY A 124 20.68 -12.48 8.94
C GLY A 124 20.10 -11.30 8.15
N VAL A 125 18.81 -11.30 7.79
CA VAL A 125 18.19 -10.18 7.06
C VAL A 125 17.79 -9.08 8.04
N PRO A 126 18.37 -7.86 7.94
CA PRO A 126 18.03 -6.76 8.83
C PRO A 126 16.62 -6.25 8.55
N ARG A 127 15.95 -5.70 9.58
CA ARG A 127 14.58 -5.17 9.49
C ARG A 127 14.36 -4.23 8.30
N ALA A 128 15.31 -3.34 8.03
CA ALA A 128 15.21 -2.40 6.91
C ALA A 128 15.13 -3.13 5.56
N ALA A 129 15.94 -4.19 5.38
CA ALA A 129 15.89 -5.02 4.18
C ALA A 129 14.59 -5.83 4.11
N GLN A 130 14.05 -6.32 5.24
CA GLN A 130 12.74 -6.98 5.27
C GLN A 130 11.63 -6.04 4.81
N LEU A 131 11.60 -4.80 5.32
CA LEU A 131 10.61 -3.80 4.91
C LEU A 131 10.78 -3.40 3.44
N ALA A 132 12.01 -3.25 2.95
CA ALA A 132 12.26 -2.99 1.53
C ALA A 132 11.76 -4.14 0.65
N ALA A 133 12.02 -5.39 1.03
CA ALA A 133 11.54 -6.56 0.31
C ALA A 133 10.00 -6.66 0.33
N LEU A 134 9.38 -6.42 1.48
CA LEU A 134 7.92 -6.45 1.62
C LEU A 134 7.25 -5.29 0.87
N GLY A 135 7.83 -4.08 0.93
CA GLY A 135 7.29 -2.88 0.29
C GLY A 135 7.44 -2.85 -1.22
N ASN A 136 8.49 -3.49 -1.76
CA ASN A 136 8.69 -3.65 -3.21
C ASN A 136 8.08 -4.95 -3.76
N GLY A 137 7.50 -5.78 -2.90
CA GLY A 137 6.83 -7.02 -3.29
C GLY A 137 5.43 -6.77 -3.86
N VAL A 138 4.75 -7.85 -4.23
CA VAL A 138 3.36 -7.83 -4.72
C VAL A 138 2.49 -8.72 -3.85
N VAL A 139 1.20 -8.41 -3.76
CA VAL A 139 0.22 -9.28 -3.11
C VAL A 139 0.00 -10.52 -4.01
N PRO A 140 0.32 -11.75 -3.56
CA PRO A 140 0.30 -12.93 -4.43
C PRO A 140 -1.05 -13.21 -5.07
N ALA A 141 -2.15 -12.94 -4.34
CA ALA A 141 -3.50 -13.09 -4.88
C ALA A 141 -3.76 -12.14 -6.06
N GLN A 142 -3.32 -10.89 -5.97
CA GLN A 142 -3.46 -9.91 -7.05
C GLN A 142 -2.55 -10.25 -8.23
N ALA A 143 -1.31 -10.68 -7.96
CA ALA A 143 -0.38 -11.11 -9.00
C ALA A 143 -0.92 -12.33 -9.77
N THR A 144 -1.52 -13.29 -9.06
CA THR A 144 -2.14 -14.47 -9.67
C THR A 144 -3.29 -14.07 -10.59
N ASP A 145 -4.17 -13.18 -10.14
CA ASP A 145 -5.30 -12.69 -10.92
C ASP A 145 -4.84 -11.95 -12.19
N ALA A 146 -3.86 -11.04 -12.06
CA ALA A 146 -3.28 -10.33 -13.19
C ALA A 146 -2.65 -11.28 -14.22
N LEU A 147 -1.93 -12.32 -13.77
CA LEU A 147 -1.35 -13.32 -14.66
C LEU A 147 -2.44 -14.14 -15.38
N GLN A 148 -3.53 -14.51 -14.68
CA GLN A 148 -4.66 -15.21 -15.30
C GLN A 148 -5.35 -14.34 -16.36
N MET A 149 -5.53 -13.05 -16.09
CA MET A 149 -6.07 -12.10 -17.07
C MET A 149 -5.19 -12.00 -18.32
N LEU A 150 -3.86 -11.92 -18.14
CA LEU A 150 -2.91 -11.87 -19.25
C LEU A 150 -2.92 -13.17 -20.07
N LEU A 151 -2.90 -14.33 -19.42
CA LEU A 151 -2.93 -15.62 -20.09
C LEU A 151 -4.23 -15.83 -20.88
N THR A 152 -5.36 -15.38 -20.32
CA THR A 152 -6.66 -15.44 -21.00
C THR A 152 -6.65 -14.59 -22.27
N ARG A 153 -6.05 -13.39 -22.23
CA ARG A 153 -5.92 -12.51 -23.40
C ARG A 153 -4.93 -13.02 -24.45
N ALA A 154 -3.88 -13.73 -24.03
CA ALA A 154 -2.89 -14.27 -24.95
C ALA A 154 -3.38 -15.55 -25.67
N SER A 155 -4.39 -16.22 -25.11
CA SER A 155 -4.89 -17.52 -25.60
C SER A 155 -6.19 -17.41 -26.41
N GLY A 156 -6.74 -16.20 -26.59
CA GLY A 156 -7.95 -15.92 -27.38
C GLY A 156 -7.66 -14.89 -28.46
#